data_AF-A0AAQ3TSD6-F1
#
_entry.id   AF-A0AAQ3TSD6-F1
#
_cell.length_a   1.000
_cell.length_b   1.000
_cell.length_c   1.000
_cell.angle_alpha   90.00
_cell.angle_beta   90.00
_cell.angle_gamma   90.00
#
_symmetry.space_group_name_H-M   'P 1'
#
loop_
_entity.id
_entity.type
_entity.pdbx_description
1 polymer ?
#
loop_
_entity_poly.entity_id
_entity_poly.type
_entity_poly.pdbx_seq_one_letter_code
_entity_poly.pdbx_strand_id
1 'polypeptide(L)'
;KIRVLQKGTENLKTVNNAAKKSVYEKSKGCPTHWSLLRFILELLILKAKYRWSDSSFNDLLKLLSWLLPKPNFILANTYQTKKVVSPLTLGVERIHACRNPCILYRGKYKKLDKCPTCGASRPSNGKKRKKKKGAPDPSEEDSCFGDENKRRIPALVMWYLNPIDRLRRIFANPAFAKLMRWWYCERTKDEERLSHLADATLVAKI
;
A
#
# COMPACT_ATOMS: atom_id res chain seq x y z
N LYS A 1 -14.37 10.59 -13.35
CA LYS A 1 -13.13 10.42 -14.13
C LYS A 1 -12.14 9.53 -13.39
N ILE A 2 -11.89 8.36 -13.97
CA ILE A 2 -11.20 7.21 -13.40
C ILE A 2 -9.68 7.38 -13.58
N ARG A 3 -9.02 8.09 -12.67
CA ARG A 3 -7.53 8.16 -12.65
C ARG A 3 -6.89 7.01 -11.86
N VAL A 4 -7.67 6.29 -11.06
CA VAL A 4 -7.18 5.21 -10.18
C VAL A 4 -6.98 3.89 -10.94
N LEU A 5 -7.79 3.60 -11.98
CA LEU A 5 -7.67 2.33 -12.73
C LEU A 5 -6.48 2.28 -13.69
N GLN A 6 -6.12 3.39 -14.37
CA GLN A 6 -4.99 3.39 -15.32
C GLN A 6 -3.66 3.04 -14.64
N LYS A 7 -3.32 3.71 -13.51
CA LYS A 7 -2.15 3.35 -12.70
C LYS A 7 -2.21 1.91 -12.21
N GLY A 8 -3.37 1.39 -11.85
CA GLY A 8 -3.53 -0.01 -11.39
C GLY A 8 -3.19 -1.05 -12.47
N THR A 9 -3.55 -0.80 -13.72
CA THR A 9 -3.35 -1.77 -14.83
C THR A 9 -1.91 -1.86 -15.34
N GLU A 10 -1.20 -0.74 -15.47
CA GLU A 10 0.23 -0.73 -15.85
C GLU A 10 1.10 -1.38 -14.76
N ASN A 11 0.74 -1.10 -13.50
CA ASN A 11 1.39 -1.67 -12.34
C ASN A 11 1.24 -3.20 -12.25
N LEU A 12 0.08 -3.74 -12.65
CA LEU A 12 -0.14 -5.19 -12.68
C LEU A 12 0.70 -5.91 -13.75
N LYS A 13 0.97 -5.27 -14.89
CA LYS A 13 1.84 -5.83 -15.94
C LYS A 13 3.26 -6.09 -15.42
N THR A 14 3.81 -5.16 -14.65
CA THR A 14 5.14 -5.29 -14.03
C THR A 14 5.23 -6.50 -13.11
N VAL A 15 4.22 -6.72 -12.27
CA VAL A 15 4.14 -7.89 -11.38
C VAL A 15 4.05 -9.18 -12.18
N ASN A 16 3.17 -9.23 -13.19
CA ASN A 16 3.00 -10.41 -14.03
C ASN A 16 4.29 -10.76 -14.80
N ASN A 17 5.03 -9.76 -15.27
CA ASN A 17 6.33 -9.98 -15.90
C ASN A 17 7.35 -10.54 -14.90
N ALA A 18 7.43 -9.98 -13.69
CA ALA A 18 8.29 -10.51 -12.63
C ALA A 18 7.88 -11.92 -12.16
N ALA A 19 6.60 -12.28 -12.23
CA ALA A 19 6.10 -13.60 -11.90
C ALA A 19 6.50 -14.66 -12.94
N LYS A 20 6.65 -14.28 -14.21
CA LYS A 20 7.05 -15.18 -15.31
C LYS A 20 8.57 -15.29 -15.46
N LYS A 21 9.30 -14.21 -15.14
CA LYS A 21 10.75 -14.15 -15.25
C LYS A 21 11.42 -14.92 -14.12
N SER A 22 12.46 -15.69 -14.43
CA SER A 22 13.33 -16.32 -13.43
C SER A 22 14.34 -15.32 -12.85
N VAL A 23 15.00 -15.66 -11.74
CA VAL A 23 16.02 -14.80 -11.11
C VAL A 23 17.26 -14.65 -12.00
N TYR A 24 17.66 -15.73 -12.67
CA TYR A 24 18.69 -15.79 -13.72
C TYR A 24 18.27 -16.83 -14.77
N GLU A 25 19.05 -17.00 -15.83
CA GLU A 25 18.72 -17.93 -16.92
C GLU A 25 18.52 -19.38 -16.43
N LYS A 26 17.46 -20.04 -16.93
CA LYS A 26 17.15 -21.43 -16.58
C LYS A 26 18.23 -22.42 -17.03
N SER A 27 18.90 -22.15 -18.16
CA SER A 27 20.03 -22.93 -18.66
C SER A 27 21.21 -22.97 -17.68
N LYS A 28 21.32 -21.99 -16.77
CA LYS A 28 22.34 -21.91 -15.73
C LYS A 28 21.91 -22.55 -14.40
N GLY A 29 20.83 -23.33 -14.41
CA GLY A 29 20.37 -24.09 -13.24
C GLY A 29 19.35 -23.40 -12.34
N CYS A 30 18.68 -22.33 -12.79
CA CYS A 30 17.67 -21.66 -11.97
C CYS A 30 16.47 -22.60 -11.72
N PRO A 31 16.11 -22.90 -10.44
CA PRO A 31 14.98 -23.78 -10.17
C PRO A 31 13.67 -23.20 -10.70
N THR A 32 12.80 -24.06 -11.24
CA THR A 32 11.56 -23.67 -11.93
C THR A 32 10.56 -22.94 -11.02
N HIS A 33 10.58 -23.24 -9.72
CA HIS A 33 9.68 -22.64 -8.74
C HIS A 33 10.11 -21.24 -8.27
N TRP A 34 11.33 -20.79 -8.61
CA TRP A 34 11.85 -19.46 -8.29
C TRP A 34 11.62 -18.47 -9.44
N SER A 35 10.50 -17.76 -9.37
CA SER A 35 10.32 -16.53 -10.15
C SER A 35 11.01 -15.34 -9.47
N LEU A 36 11.29 -14.29 -10.25
CA LEU A 36 11.83 -13.04 -9.74
C LEU A 36 10.89 -12.43 -8.69
N LEU A 37 9.57 -12.48 -8.92
CA LEU A 37 8.58 -12.02 -7.95
C LEU A 37 8.66 -12.80 -6.64
N ARG A 38 8.72 -14.14 -6.69
CA ARG A 38 8.84 -14.97 -5.49
C ARG A 38 10.10 -14.65 -4.70
N PHE A 39 11.24 -14.57 -5.40
CA PHE A 39 12.53 -14.20 -4.81
C PHE A 39 12.47 -12.84 -4.09
N ILE A 40 11.90 -11.83 -4.73
CA ILE A 40 11.70 -10.50 -4.16
C ILE A 40 10.81 -10.54 -2.91
N LEU A 41 9.69 -11.28 -2.96
CA LEU A 41 8.76 -11.38 -1.84
C LEU A 41 9.42 -12.02 -0.61
N GLU A 42 10.14 -13.14 -0.79
CA GLU A 42 10.85 -13.81 0.30
C GLU A 42 11.90 -12.89 0.94
N LEU A 43 12.67 -12.16 0.13
CA LEU A 43 13.64 -11.19 0.64
C LEU A 43 12.98 -10.04 1.42
N LEU A 44 11.84 -9.53 0.95
CA LEU A 44 11.10 -8.48 1.67
C LEU A 44 10.48 -9.01 2.98
N ILE A 45 10.00 -10.26 3.00
CA ILE A 45 9.50 -10.93 4.20
C ILE A 45 10.63 -11.06 5.23
N LEU A 46 11.81 -11.54 4.81
CA LEU A 46 12.99 -11.63 5.67
C LEU A 46 13.39 -10.25 6.21
N LYS A 47 13.47 -9.24 5.34
CA LYS A 47 13.76 -7.86 5.74
C LYS A 47 12.79 -7.35 6.81
N ALA A 48 11.49 -7.60 6.65
CA ALA A 48 10.48 -7.17 7.61
C ALA A 48 10.57 -7.96 8.92
N LYS A 49 10.71 -9.28 8.83
CA LYS A 49 10.79 -10.20 9.99
C LYS A 49 11.99 -9.89 10.88
N TYR A 50 13.15 -9.63 10.27
CA TYR A 50 14.41 -9.39 10.98
C TYR A 50 14.78 -7.90 11.06
N ARG A 51 13.86 -7.00 10.68
CA ARG A 51 14.04 -5.54 10.73
C ARG A 51 15.33 -5.04 10.11
N TRP A 52 15.73 -5.62 8.98
CA TRP A 52 16.93 -5.20 8.29
C TRP A 52 16.83 -3.75 7.83
N SER A 53 17.91 -2.99 7.99
CA SER A 53 18.00 -1.63 7.47
C SER A 53 17.98 -1.64 5.95
N ASP A 54 17.66 -0.50 5.32
CA ASP A 54 17.71 -0.39 3.85
C ASP A 54 19.15 -0.54 3.36
N SER A 55 20.14 -0.04 4.10
CA SER A 55 21.57 -0.21 3.77
C SER A 55 21.98 -1.68 3.80
N SER A 56 21.70 -2.40 4.89
CA SER A 56 22.09 -3.82 5.02
C SER A 56 21.41 -4.70 3.96
N PHE A 57 20.15 -4.38 3.63
CA PHE A 57 19.44 -5.08 2.56
C PHE A 57 20.03 -4.80 1.18
N ASN A 58 20.41 -3.55 0.90
CA ASN A 58 21.04 -3.20 -0.36
C ASN A 58 22.39 -3.92 -0.53
N ASP A 59 23.18 -4.04 0.53
CA ASP A 59 24.46 -4.75 0.46
C ASP A 59 24.26 -6.26 0.27
N LEU A 60 23.23 -6.85 0.88
CA LEU A 60 22.83 -8.23 0.59
C LEU A 60 22.44 -8.41 -0.88
N LEU A 61 21.63 -7.52 -1.45
CA LEU A 61 21.24 -7.58 -2.86
C LEU A 61 22.45 -7.50 -3.79
N LYS A 62 23.42 -6.63 -3.48
CA LYS A 62 24.70 -6.57 -4.22
C LYS A 62 25.45 -7.89 -4.12
N LEU A 63 25.62 -8.44 -2.91
CA LEU A 63 26.31 -9.71 -2.71
C LEU A 63 25.66 -10.84 -3.54
N LEU A 64 24.33 -10.95 -3.49
CA LEU A 64 23.59 -11.95 -4.27
C LEU A 64 23.78 -11.73 -5.78
N SER A 65 23.79 -10.47 -6.25
CA SER A 65 24.01 -10.17 -7.67
C SER A 65 25.42 -10.57 -8.16
N TRP A 66 26.39 -10.60 -7.26
CA TRP A 66 27.75 -11.05 -7.55
C TRP A 66 27.89 -12.58 -7.53
N LEU A 67 27.21 -13.24 -6.60
CA LEU A 67 27.28 -14.70 -6.43
C LEU A 67 26.47 -15.47 -7.48
N LEU A 68 25.34 -14.92 -7.95
CA LEU A 68 24.48 -15.62 -8.91
C LEU A 68 25.01 -15.55 -10.36
N PRO A 69 24.74 -16.57 -11.19
CA PRO A 69 25.17 -16.59 -12.58
C PRO A 69 24.70 -15.35 -13.36
N LYS A 70 25.59 -14.78 -14.18
CA LYS A 70 25.29 -13.61 -15.02
C LYS A 70 24.76 -14.05 -16.40
N PRO A 71 23.77 -13.35 -16.99
CA PRO A 71 23.04 -12.22 -16.42
C PRO A 71 22.01 -12.69 -15.37
N ASN A 72 21.91 -11.93 -14.27
CA ASN A 72 20.85 -12.09 -13.28
C ASN A 72 19.98 -10.82 -13.22
N PHE A 73 18.76 -10.98 -12.70
CA PHE A 73 17.75 -9.92 -12.64
C PHE A 73 17.50 -9.43 -11.21
N ILE A 74 18.50 -9.59 -10.33
CA ILE A 74 18.45 -9.07 -8.98
C ILE A 74 18.39 -7.54 -9.04
N LEU A 75 17.52 -6.97 -8.22
CA LEU A 75 17.32 -5.52 -8.14
C LEU A 75 18.41 -4.88 -7.29
N ALA A 76 18.79 -3.65 -7.63
CA ALA A 76 19.96 -3.00 -7.04
C ALA A 76 19.74 -2.52 -5.60
N ASN A 77 18.49 -2.25 -5.22
CA ASN A 77 18.18 -1.68 -3.91
C ASN A 77 16.74 -1.95 -3.45
N THR A 78 16.49 -1.63 -2.18
CA THR A 78 15.20 -1.73 -1.50
C THR A 78 14.08 -1.03 -2.26
N TYR A 79 14.32 0.16 -2.82
CA TYR A 79 13.30 0.91 -3.54
C TYR A 79 12.83 0.18 -4.80
N GLN A 80 13.76 -0.30 -5.64
CA GLN A 80 13.43 -1.06 -6.83
C GLN A 80 12.66 -2.35 -6.46
N THR A 81 13.09 -3.04 -5.42
CA THR A 81 12.42 -4.23 -4.88
C THR A 81 10.99 -3.94 -4.44
N LYS A 82 10.79 -2.87 -3.65
CA LYS A 82 9.46 -2.41 -3.25
C LYS A 82 8.62 -1.95 -4.43
N LYS A 83 9.23 -1.36 -5.47
CA LYS A 83 8.53 -0.89 -6.67
C LYS A 83 7.90 -2.05 -7.47
N VAL A 84 8.56 -3.21 -7.52
CA VAL A 84 7.98 -4.41 -8.17
C VAL A 84 6.76 -4.91 -7.40
N VAL A 85 6.76 -4.85 -6.06
CA VAL A 85 5.67 -5.36 -5.21
C VAL A 85 4.62 -4.30 -4.89
N SER A 86 4.90 -3.01 -5.10
CA SER A 86 3.96 -1.91 -4.83
C SER A 86 2.55 -2.11 -5.42
N PRO A 87 2.37 -2.71 -6.62
CA PRO A 87 1.04 -2.96 -7.17
C PRO A 87 0.23 -3.96 -6.34
N LEU A 88 0.93 -4.89 -5.67
CA LEU A 88 0.35 -5.85 -4.74
C LEU A 88 0.07 -5.24 -3.38
N THR A 89 0.63 -4.08 -3.04
CA THR A 89 0.27 -3.40 -1.80
C THR A 89 -1.11 -2.74 -1.94
N LEU A 90 -1.87 -2.68 -0.84
CA LEU A 90 -3.12 -1.94 -0.81
C LEU A 90 -2.78 -0.49 -0.54
N GLY A 91 -3.24 0.41 -1.41
CA GLY A 91 -3.06 1.84 -1.22
C GLY A 91 -3.56 2.29 0.14
N VAL A 92 -2.83 3.21 0.75
CA VAL A 92 -3.23 3.89 1.99
C VAL A 92 -3.35 5.38 1.70
N GLU A 93 -4.52 5.94 1.99
CA GLU A 93 -4.76 7.37 1.84
C GLU A 93 -4.33 8.07 3.14
N ARG A 94 -3.35 8.97 3.06
CA ARG A 94 -2.96 9.83 4.19
C ARG A 94 -3.93 11.00 4.26
N ILE A 95 -4.70 11.09 5.35
CA ILE A 95 -5.68 12.15 5.59
C ILE A 95 -5.19 13.01 6.75
N HIS A 96 -5.03 14.32 6.52
CA HIS A 96 -4.63 15.22 7.61
C HIS A 96 -5.80 15.34 8.60
N ALA A 97 -5.48 15.41 9.88
CA ALA A 97 -6.43 15.61 10.96
C ALA A 97 -6.12 16.89 11.73
N CYS A 98 -7.14 17.47 12.35
CA CYS A 98 -6.96 18.58 13.28
C CYS A 98 -6.13 18.11 14.49
N ARG A 99 -5.30 19.00 15.04
CA ARG A 99 -4.53 18.74 16.26
C ARG A 99 -5.42 18.46 17.49
N ASN A 100 -6.60 19.08 17.55
CA ASN A 100 -7.57 18.92 18.64
C ASN A 100 -8.72 17.95 18.27
N PRO A 101 -8.40 16.85 17.58
CA PRO A 101 -9.30 15.93 16.85
C PRO A 101 -10.66 16.40 16.28
N CYS A 102 -10.91 17.69 16.04
CA CYS A 102 -12.26 18.17 15.68
C CYS A 102 -12.73 17.70 14.29
N ILE A 103 -11.82 17.63 13.31
CA ILE A 103 -12.15 17.29 11.93
C ILE A 103 -11.02 16.50 11.25
N LEU A 104 -11.40 15.78 10.20
CA LEU A 104 -10.50 15.29 9.16
C LEU A 104 -10.56 16.23 7.96
N TYR A 105 -9.41 16.58 7.39
CA TYR A 105 -9.29 17.41 6.19
C TYR A 105 -9.61 16.59 4.93
N ARG A 106 -10.85 16.10 4.84
CA ARG A 106 -11.42 15.31 3.73
C ARG A 106 -12.73 15.94 3.24
N GLY A 107 -13.14 15.63 2.01
CA GLY A 107 -14.39 16.14 1.44
C GLY A 107 -14.42 17.67 1.42
N LYS A 108 -15.45 18.27 2.03
CA LYS A 108 -15.63 19.73 2.13
C LYS A 108 -14.49 20.45 2.86
N TYR A 109 -13.78 19.78 3.77
CA TYR A 109 -12.67 20.38 4.52
C TYR A 109 -11.31 20.21 3.84
N LYS A 110 -11.24 19.56 2.67
CA LYS A 110 -9.97 19.17 2.02
C LYS A 110 -9.05 20.35 1.69
N LYS A 111 -9.62 21.51 1.34
CA LYS A 111 -8.88 22.73 0.98
C LYS A 111 -8.68 23.70 2.15
N LEU A 112 -9.18 23.38 3.34
CA LEU A 112 -9.01 24.26 4.50
C LEU A 112 -7.60 24.15 5.07
N ASP A 113 -7.06 25.30 5.46
CA ASP A 113 -5.78 25.44 6.15
C ASP A 113 -5.93 25.66 7.67
N LYS A 114 -7.16 25.94 8.12
CA LYS A 114 -7.51 26.08 9.54
C LYS A 114 -8.74 25.25 9.86
N CYS A 115 -8.81 24.76 11.10
CA CYS A 115 -9.97 24.05 11.60
C CYS A 115 -11.12 25.05 11.81
N PRO A 116 -12.31 24.81 11.24
CA PRO A 116 -13.47 25.67 11.44
C PRO A 116 -14.02 25.62 12.88
N THR A 117 -13.74 24.54 13.62
CA THR A 117 -14.25 24.33 14.99
C THR A 117 -13.36 24.99 16.05
N CYS A 118 -12.03 24.86 15.94
CA CYS A 118 -11.10 25.32 16.98
C CYS A 118 -10.08 26.34 16.49
N GLY A 119 -10.14 26.78 15.23
CA GLY A 119 -9.21 27.75 14.64
C GLY A 119 -7.78 27.25 14.41
N ALA A 120 -7.44 26.04 14.89
CA ALA A 120 -6.10 25.49 14.80
C ALA A 120 -5.62 25.34 13.35
N SER A 121 -4.36 25.67 13.08
CA SER A 121 -3.75 25.48 11.76
C SER A 121 -3.61 23.99 11.41
N ARG A 122 -3.82 23.67 10.14
CA ARG A 122 -3.58 22.35 9.57
C ARG A 122 -2.10 21.94 9.58
N PRO A 123 -1.17 22.78 9.10
CA PRO A 123 0.24 22.52 9.33
C PRO A 123 0.59 22.72 10.81
N SER A 124 1.43 21.84 11.32
CA SER A 124 2.17 22.08 12.56
C SER A 124 3.21 23.15 12.30
N ASN A 125 3.14 24.26 13.02
CA ASN A 125 4.21 25.25 13.09
C ASN A 125 5.39 24.72 13.93
N GLY A 126 5.78 23.46 13.72
CA GLY A 126 6.90 22.83 14.39
C GLY A 126 8.19 23.55 14.01
N LYS A 127 8.92 24.02 15.03
CA LYS A 127 10.28 24.56 14.93
C LYS A 127 11.08 23.75 13.90
N LYS A 128 11.76 24.43 12.97
CA LYS A 128 12.70 23.85 12.00
C LYS A 128 13.51 22.75 12.71
N ARG A 129 13.28 21.47 12.41
CA ARG A 129 14.25 20.43 12.76
C ARG A 129 15.55 20.85 12.09
N LYS A 130 16.58 21.21 12.87
CA LYS A 130 17.93 21.48 12.35
C LYS A 130 18.28 20.31 11.42
N LYS A 131 18.51 20.62 10.15
CA LYS A 131 18.91 19.64 9.13
C LYS A 131 20.20 18.99 9.65
N LYS A 132 20.15 17.73 10.12
CA LYS A 132 21.38 16.93 10.24
C LYS A 132 21.87 16.75 8.80
N LYS A 133 23.02 17.34 8.46
CA LYS A 133 23.68 17.15 7.16
C LYS A 133 23.86 15.63 6.98
N GLY A 134 23.28 15.04 5.92
CA GLY A 134 23.58 13.65 5.50
C GLY A 134 22.42 12.66 5.33
N ALA A 135 21.14 13.02 5.52
CA ALA A 135 20.04 12.10 5.22
C ALA A 135 19.57 12.21 3.76
N PRO A 136 19.42 11.11 2.99
CA PRO A 136 18.84 11.14 1.65
C PRO A 136 17.38 11.58 1.72
N ASP A 137 16.95 12.42 0.78
CA ASP A 137 15.58 12.90 0.68
C ASP A 137 14.59 11.72 0.50
N PRO A 138 13.46 11.69 1.22
CA PRO A 138 12.35 10.81 0.88
C PRO A 138 11.77 11.22 -0.47
N SER A 139 11.52 10.23 -1.32
CA SER A 139 10.95 10.32 -2.67
C SER A 139 9.82 11.34 -2.85
N GLU A 140 9.83 12.00 -4.00
CA GLU A 140 9.02 13.14 -4.51
C GLU A 140 7.49 12.95 -4.57
N GLU A 141 6.90 12.02 -3.81
CA GLU A 141 5.44 11.81 -3.77
C GLU A 141 4.72 12.72 -2.74
N ASP A 142 5.47 13.57 -2.02
CA ASP A 142 4.95 14.44 -0.96
C ASP A 142 4.42 15.81 -1.44
N SER A 143 4.39 16.09 -2.75
CA SER A 143 3.87 17.36 -3.26
C SER A 143 2.36 17.32 -3.51
N CYS A 144 1.58 17.60 -2.46
CA CYS A 144 0.24 18.14 -2.64
C CYS A 144 0.25 19.64 -2.27
N PHE A 145 0.07 20.45 -3.32
CA PHE A 145 -0.15 21.91 -3.36
C PHE A 145 1.09 22.80 -3.48
N GLY A 146 0.92 23.79 -4.35
CA GLY A 146 1.95 24.64 -4.95
C GLY A 146 2.69 25.55 -3.98
N ASP A 147 3.93 25.76 -4.39
CA ASP A 147 4.87 26.86 -4.20
C ASP A 147 5.23 27.43 -2.80
N GLU A 148 6.54 27.67 -2.74
CA GLU A 148 7.39 28.43 -1.82
C GLU A 148 7.58 27.97 -0.35
N ASN A 149 8.67 27.20 -0.19
CA ASN A 149 9.71 27.36 0.84
C ASN A 149 9.46 27.03 2.32
N LYS A 150 8.35 26.38 2.69
CA LYS A 150 8.24 25.73 4.01
C LYS A 150 7.56 24.36 3.88
N ARG A 151 8.28 23.27 4.19
CA ARG A 151 7.71 21.91 4.31
C ARG A 151 6.54 21.97 5.30
N ARG A 152 5.29 21.97 4.81
CA ARG A 152 4.07 22.06 5.63
C ARG A 152 3.78 20.67 6.21
N ILE A 153 4.41 20.35 7.34
CA ILE A 153 4.20 19.07 8.01
C ILE A 153 2.82 19.11 8.70
N PRO A 154 1.89 18.20 8.37
CA PRO A 154 0.60 18.13 9.05
C PRO A 154 0.79 17.83 10.54
N ALA A 155 -0.06 18.44 11.38
CA ALA A 155 0.00 18.22 12.83
C ALA A 155 -0.38 16.78 13.22
N LEU A 156 -1.37 16.20 12.56
CA LEU A 156 -1.80 14.83 12.74
C LEU A 156 -2.17 14.20 11.38
N VAL A 157 -1.86 12.92 11.19
CA VAL A 157 -2.17 12.17 9.96
C VAL A 157 -2.88 10.88 10.33
N MET A 158 -4.07 10.69 9.77
CA MET A 158 -4.81 9.44 9.80
C MET A 158 -4.52 8.64 8.52
N TRP A 159 -4.28 7.34 8.67
CA TRP A 159 -4.02 6.43 7.57
C TRP A 159 -5.32 5.71 7.21
N TYR A 160 -5.94 6.10 6.11
CA TYR A 160 -7.22 5.55 5.67
C TYR A 160 -7.03 4.41 4.67
N LEU A 161 -7.54 3.24 5.05
CA LEU A 161 -7.48 2.00 4.31
C LEU A 161 -8.77 1.91 3.48
N ASN A 162 -8.77 2.30 2.20
CA ASN A 162 -9.98 2.37 1.39
C ASN A 162 -10.73 1.02 1.33
N PRO A 163 -11.93 0.90 1.94
CA PRO A 163 -12.65 -0.38 1.99
C PRO A 163 -13.03 -0.88 0.59
N ILE A 164 -13.37 0.02 -0.33
CA ILE A 164 -13.82 -0.34 -1.67
C ILE A 164 -12.72 -1.07 -2.44
N ASP A 165 -11.49 -0.56 -2.40
CA ASP A 165 -10.35 -1.16 -3.12
C ASP A 165 -9.96 -2.52 -2.51
N ARG A 166 -10.17 -2.68 -1.20
CA ARG A 166 -9.95 -3.95 -0.50
C ARG A 166 -10.98 -4.99 -0.88
N LEU A 167 -12.26 -4.61 -0.86
CA LEU A 167 -13.36 -5.47 -1.29
C LEU A 167 -13.15 -5.91 -2.73
N ARG A 168 -12.85 -4.98 -3.66
CA ARG A 168 -12.53 -5.33 -5.06
C ARG A 168 -11.46 -6.41 -5.16
N ARG A 169 -10.41 -6.33 -4.34
CA ARG A 169 -9.33 -7.33 -4.33
C ARG A 169 -9.78 -8.68 -3.76
N ILE A 170 -10.59 -8.68 -2.70
CA ILE A 170 -11.16 -9.91 -2.13
C ILE A 170 -12.03 -10.61 -3.18
N PHE A 171 -12.88 -9.85 -3.89
CA PHE A 171 -13.72 -10.37 -4.97
C PHE A 171 -12.96 -10.74 -6.26
N ALA A 172 -11.71 -10.30 -6.42
CA ALA A 172 -10.88 -10.67 -7.57
C ALA A 172 -10.37 -12.12 -7.49
N ASN A 173 -10.29 -12.72 -6.29
CA ASN A 173 -9.98 -14.13 -6.14
C ASN A 173 -11.29 -14.94 -6.21
N PRO A 174 -11.45 -15.88 -7.15
CA PRO A 174 -12.70 -16.63 -7.31
C PRO A 174 -13.07 -17.46 -6.07
N ALA A 175 -12.09 -18.02 -5.36
CA ALA A 175 -12.34 -18.79 -4.14
C ALA A 175 -12.90 -17.89 -3.03
N PHE A 176 -12.29 -16.72 -2.80
CA PHE A 176 -12.81 -15.75 -1.83
C PHE A 176 -14.14 -15.14 -2.29
N ALA A 177 -14.32 -14.87 -3.58
CA ALA A 177 -15.56 -14.34 -4.12
C ALA A 177 -16.74 -15.32 -3.95
N LYS A 178 -16.48 -16.63 -3.97
CA LYS A 178 -17.49 -17.66 -3.65
C LYS A 178 -17.89 -17.56 -2.17
N LEU A 179 -16.92 -17.56 -1.26
CA LEU A 179 -17.17 -17.43 0.19
C LEU A 179 -17.92 -16.14 0.54
N MET A 180 -17.54 -15.01 -0.06
CA MET A 180 -18.18 -13.71 0.16
C MET A 180 -19.64 -13.63 -0.33
N ARG A 181 -20.04 -14.51 -1.25
CA ARG A 181 -21.40 -14.61 -1.80
C ARG A 181 -22.19 -15.78 -1.23
N TRP A 182 -21.59 -16.58 -0.36
CA TRP A 182 -22.23 -17.78 0.21
C TRP A 182 -23.60 -17.45 0.82
N TRP A 183 -23.69 -16.35 1.58
CA TRP A 183 -24.94 -15.89 2.21
C TRP A 183 -26.10 -15.61 1.23
N TYR A 184 -25.78 -15.30 -0.03
CA TYR A 184 -26.74 -14.98 -1.09
C TYR A 184 -27.02 -16.18 -2.00
N CYS A 185 -25.97 -16.93 -2.38
CA CYS A 185 -26.06 -17.99 -3.38
C CYS A 185 -26.33 -19.38 -2.82
N GLU A 186 -25.80 -19.70 -1.63
CA GLU A 186 -25.71 -21.09 -1.13
C GLU A 186 -26.28 -21.26 0.28
N ARG A 187 -26.89 -20.21 0.83
CA ARG A 187 -27.51 -20.22 2.16
C ARG A 187 -28.87 -20.91 2.13
N THR A 188 -29.03 -21.93 2.96
CA THR A 188 -30.34 -22.45 3.38
C THR A 188 -31.00 -21.47 4.34
N LYS A 189 -32.18 -20.97 3.99
CA LYS A 189 -33.00 -20.15 4.90
C LYS A 189 -33.86 -21.10 5.74
N ASP A 190 -33.63 -21.12 7.04
CA ASP A 190 -34.60 -21.68 7.99
C ASP A 190 -35.62 -20.60 8.30
N GLU A 191 -36.87 -20.77 7.88
CA GLU A 191 -37.95 -19.79 8.10
C GLU A 191 -38.29 -19.61 9.59
N GLU A 192 -37.98 -20.61 10.42
CA GLU A 192 -38.31 -20.62 11.84
C GLU A 192 -37.23 -20.02 12.75
N ARG A 193 -35.99 -19.85 12.26
CA ARG A 193 -34.86 -19.39 13.09
C ARG A 193 -34.01 -18.35 12.39
N LEU A 194 -33.75 -17.26 13.11
CA LEU A 194 -32.75 -16.27 12.72
C LEU A 194 -31.36 -16.91 12.78
N SER A 195 -30.83 -17.27 11.61
CA SER A 195 -29.50 -17.85 11.45
C SER A 195 -28.45 -16.80 11.05
N HIS A 196 -28.90 -15.63 10.58
CA HIS A 196 -28.06 -14.52 10.19
C HIS A 196 -28.72 -13.15 10.47
N LEU A 197 -27.92 -12.10 10.68
CA LEU A 197 -28.40 -10.72 10.89
C LEU A 197 -29.24 -10.16 9.73
N ALA A 198 -29.11 -10.73 8.52
CA ALA A 198 -29.92 -10.38 7.36
C ALA A 198 -31.35 -10.98 7.40
N ASP A 199 -31.59 -11.95 8.29
CA ASP A 199 -32.92 -12.55 8.50
C ASP A 199 -33.77 -11.68 9.42
N ALA A 200 -33.13 -10.83 10.23
CA ALA A 200 -33.81 -9.84 11.03
C ALA A 200 -34.31 -8.71 10.11
N THR A 201 -35.52 -8.87 9.58
CA THR A 201 -36.24 -7.81 8.85
C THR A 201 -36.78 -6.73 9.78
N LEU A 202 -35.94 -6.04 10.56
CA LEU A 202 -36.29 -4.83 11.33
C LEU A 202 -34.99 -4.01 11.46
N VAL A 203 -34.81 -2.84 10.82
CA VAL A 203 -35.44 -1.56 11.17
C VAL A 203 -35.58 -0.69 9.91
N ALA A 204 -36.76 -0.67 9.31
CA ALA A 204 -37.19 0.36 8.36
C ALA A 204 -38.60 0.81 8.76
N LYS A 205 -38.72 1.35 9.98
CA LYS A 205 -39.87 2.07 10.55
C LYS A 205 -39.46 2.58 11.94
N ILE A 206 -38.52 3.53 11.99
CA ILE A 206 -38.35 4.52 13.07
C ILE A 206 -38.07 5.85 12.38
#